data_AF-A0A7S1J6W2-F1
#
_entry.id   AF-A0A7S1J6W2-F1
#
_cell.length_a   1.000
_cell.length_b   1.000
_cell.length_c   1.000
_cell.angle_alpha   90.00
_cell.angle_beta   90.00
_cell.angle_gamma   90.00
#
_symmetry.space_group_name_H-M   'P 1'
#
loop_
_entity.id
_entity.type
_entity.pdbx_description
1 polymer ?
#
loop_
_entity_poly.entity_id
_entity_poly.type
_entity_poly.pdbx_seq_one_letter_code
_entity_poly.pdbx_strand_id
1 'polypeptide(L)'
;RVFLLQALKALQRSLLQKYGLRLILRKTGPGETMLSVLEALAVECHAEAVYRNRQYEPAAVSRDKVIHKAFTAKGIPVYESNASLLWEPWAVPVPQSSQPRGHFGTLMAFMRPALSTGEPPHPLAAPPCLRRPDCHPQSLAVEELGLYRAPVRVGADGGLQVIDWAEPILESWQFGEEAAKAVLDRFLASDLQHYEKMR
;
A
#
# COMPACT_ATOMS: atom_id res chain seq x y z
N ARG A 1 -2.69 7.52 -11.68
CA ARG A 1 -3.63 7.11 -10.61
C ARG A 1 -4.67 6.06 -11.06
N VAL A 2 -4.77 5.74 -12.36
CA VAL A 2 -5.58 4.63 -12.90
C VAL A 2 -5.27 3.31 -12.20
N PHE A 3 -3.98 2.98 -12.05
CA PHE A 3 -3.57 1.74 -11.40
C PHE A 3 -4.10 1.62 -9.97
N LEU A 4 -4.02 2.68 -9.16
CA LEU A 4 -4.55 2.69 -7.79
C LEU A 4 -6.07 2.50 -7.77
N LEU A 5 -6.80 3.16 -8.67
CA LEU A 5 -8.25 2.98 -8.81
C LEU A 5 -8.60 1.50 -9.05
N GLN A 6 -7.93 0.87 -10.00
CA GLN A 6 -8.18 -0.53 -10.33
C GLN A 6 -7.72 -1.49 -9.22
N ALA A 7 -6.59 -1.20 -8.56
CA ALA A 7 -6.10 -1.97 -7.42
C ALA A 7 -7.08 -1.91 -6.22
N LEU A 8 -7.67 -0.74 -5.92
CA LEU A 8 -8.70 -0.61 -4.88
C LEU A 8 -9.96 -1.38 -5.22
N LYS A 9 -10.41 -1.35 -6.49
CA LYS A 9 -11.54 -2.16 -6.96
C LYS A 9 -11.28 -3.66 -6.81
N ALA A 10 -10.08 -4.11 -7.17
CA ALA A 10 -9.66 -5.50 -7.02
C ALA A 10 -9.61 -5.92 -5.55
N LEU A 11 -9.04 -5.07 -4.67
CA LEU A 11 -8.99 -5.31 -3.24
C LEU A 11 -10.40 -5.37 -2.62
N GLN A 12 -11.28 -4.42 -2.94
CA GLN A 12 -12.66 -4.42 -2.47
C GLN A 12 -13.41 -5.70 -2.87
N ARG A 13 -13.22 -6.16 -4.12
CA ARG A 13 -13.81 -7.41 -4.61
C ARG A 13 -13.27 -8.62 -3.86
N SER A 14 -11.95 -8.71 -3.69
CA SER A 14 -11.30 -9.81 -2.98
C SER A 14 -11.75 -9.90 -1.52
N LEU A 15 -11.78 -8.77 -0.80
CA LEU A 15 -12.26 -8.72 0.59
C LEU A 15 -13.71 -9.18 0.72
N LEU A 16 -14.58 -8.76 -0.21
CA LEU A 16 -15.99 -9.16 -0.19
C LEU A 16 -16.16 -10.65 -0.52
N GLN A 17 -15.47 -11.15 -1.54
CA GLN A 17 -15.60 -12.55 -1.96
C GLN A 17 -15.00 -13.53 -0.93
N LYS A 18 -13.83 -13.21 -0.39
CA LYS A 18 -13.09 -14.11 0.50
C LYS A 18 -13.57 -14.02 1.95
N TYR A 19 -13.86 -12.81 2.43
CA TYR A 19 -14.18 -12.57 3.84
C TYR A 19 -15.58 -12.01 4.07
N GLY A 20 -16.30 -11.61 3.02
CA GLY A 20 -17.54 -10.85 3.16
C GLY A 20 -17.33 -9.49 3.83
N LEU A 21 -16.15 -8.89 3.67
CA LEU A 21 -15.80 -7.60 4.24
C LEU A 21 -15.89 -6.50 3.18
N ARG A 22 -16.27 -5.31 3.61
CA ARG A 22 -16.27 -4.10 2.80
C ARG A 22 -14.97 -3.31 3.03
N LEU A 23 -14.35 -2.86 1.94
CA LEU A 23 -13.29 -1.85 2.01
C LEU A 23 -13.92 -0.50 2.34
N ILE A 24 -13.55 0.09 3.48
CA ILE A 24 -14.05 1.40 3.92
C ILE A 24 -13.16 2.49 3.34
N LEU A 25 -13.78 3.41 2.59
CA LEU A 25 -13.11 4.51 1.91
C LEU A 25 -13.57 5.85 2.50
N ARG A 26 -12.61 6.69 2.84
CA ARG A 26 -12.79 8.05 3.32
C ARG A 26 -11.95 9.00 2.46
N LYS A 27 -12.38 10.25 2.38
CA LYS A 27 -11.65 11.34 1.74
C LYS A 27 -11.78 12.55 2.63
N THR A 28 -10.67 13.23 2.90
CA THR A 28 -10.67 14.48 3.67
C THR A 28 -11.35 15.58 2.87
N GLY A 29 -12.35 16.21 3.47
CA GLY A 29 -12.98 17.44 2.98
C GLY A 29 -12.18 18.70 3.31
N PRO A 30 -12.68 19.88 2.89
CA PRO A 30 -12.09 21.17 3.25
C PRO A 30 -12.03 21.35 4.78
N GLY A 31 -10.84 21.67 5.31
CA GLY A 31 -10.64 21.87 6.75
C GLY A 31 -10.49 20.58 7.57
N GLU A 32 -10.71 19.41 6.97
CA GLU A 32 -10.47 18.12 7.63
C GLU A 32 -9.01 17.68 7.50
N THR A 33 -8.53 16.97 8.53
CA THR A 33 -7.23 16.31 8.50
C THR A 33 -7.40 14.80 8.37
N MET A 34 -6.36 14.10 7.92
CA MET A 34 -6.36 12.64 7.96
C MET A 34 -6.61 12.11 9.38
N LEU A 35 -6.02 12.76 10.39
CA LEU A 35 -6.18 12.36 11.79
C LEU A 35 -7.65 12.47 12.22
N SER A 36 -8.31 13.61 11.99
CA SER A 36 -9.71 13.80 12.40
C SER A 36 -10.65 12.80 11.74
N VAL A 37 -10.40 12.44 10.47
CA VAL A 37 -11.18 11.42 9.76
C VAL A 37 -10.96 10.02 10.37
N LEU A 38 -9.72 9.67 10.72
CA LEU A 38 -9.41 8.39 11.37
C LEU A 38 -9.99 8.31 12.79
N GLU A 39 -9.94 9.40 13.56
CA GLU A 39 -10.54 9.47 14.90
C GLU A 39 -12.06 9.30 14.84
N ALA A 40 -12.73 9.95 13.88
CA ALA A 40 -14.16 9.77 13.66
C ALA A 40 -14.50 8.31 13.29
N LEU A 41 -13.72 7.70 12.40
CA LEU A 41 -13.88 6.30 12.04
C LEU A 41 -13.69 5.36 13.24
N ALA A 42 -12.69 5.64 14.09
CA ALA A 42 -12.44 4.85 15.29
C ALA A 42 -13.61 4.89 16.29
N VAL A 43 -14.26 6.05 16.42
CA VAL A 43 -15.50 6.17 17.21
C VAL A 43 -16.64 5.39 16.57
N GLU A 44 -16.82 5.52 15.25
CA GLU A 44 -17.88 4.86 14.49
C GLU A 44 -17.81 3.32 14.58
N CYS A 45 -16.60 2.75 14.61
CA CYS A 45 -16.41 1.30 14.71
C CYS A 45 -16.10 0.80 16.12
N HIS A 46 -16.14 1.67 17.14
CA HIS A 46 -15.71 1.34 18.51
C HIS A 46 -14.33 0.67 18.55
N ALA A 47 -13.36 1.23 17.80
CA ALA A 47 -12.04 0.64 17.67
C ALA A 47 -11.31 0.55 19.02
N GLU A 48 -10.92 -0.66 19.37
CA GLU A 48 -10.05 -0.93 20.53
C GLU A 48 -8.56 -0.96 20.14
N ALA A 49 -8.24 -1.05 18.84
CA ALA A 49 -6.87 -1.05 18.34
C ALA A 49 -6.81 -0.61 16.88
N VAL A 50 -5.64 -0.12 16.46
CA VAL A 50 -5.33 0.18 15.05
C VAL A 50 -4.14 -0.67 14.61
N TYR A 51 -4.29 -1.43 13.53
CA TYR A 51 -3.21 -2.19 12.90
C TYR A 51 -2.86 -1.57 11.56
N ARG A 52 -1.55 -1.42 11.30
CA ARG A 52 -1.07 -0.84 10.06
C ARG A 52 0.30 -1.37 9.65
N ASN A 53 0.60 -1.20 8.36
CA ASN A 53 1.93 -1.46 7.83
C ASN A 53 2.76 -0.16 7.81
N ARG A 54 4.06 -0.32 8.08
CA ARG A 54 5.02 0.79 8.06
C ARG A 54 5.18 1.32 6.63
N GLN A 55 5.29 2.64 6.55
CA GLN A 55 5.73 3.36 5.35
C GLN A 55 7.02 4.09 5.70
N TYR A 56 7.91 4.25 4.73
CA TYR A 56 9.28 4.70 4.99
C TYR A 56 9.58 6.08 4.38
N GLU A 57 8.66 6.61 3.56
CA GLU A 57 8.77 7.95 3.00
C GLU A 57 8.66 9.01 4.11
N PRO A 58 9.51 10.06 4.13
CA PRO A 58 9.54 11.03 5.21
C PRO A 58 8.20 11.68 5.54
N ALA A 59 7.39 11.98 4.52
CA ALA A 59 6.06 12.54 4.69
C ALA A 59 5.08 11.53 5.35
N ALA A 60 5.14 10.25 4.96
CA ALA A 60 4.34 9.20 5.57
C ALA A 60 4.75 8.99 7.03
N VAL A 61 6.05 8.83 7.31
CA VAL A 61 6.58 8.69 8.67
C VAL A 61 6.15 9.85 9.58
N SER A 62 6.22 11.08 9.08
CA SER A 62 5.84 12.26 9.86
C SER A 62 4.34 12.28 10.17
N ARG A 63 3.49 12.02 9.16
CA ARG A 63 2.03 11.87 9.33
C ARG A 63 1.70 10.78 10.36
N ASP A 64 2.38 9.66 10.24
CA ASP A 64 2.11 8.47 11.02
C ASP A 64 2.51 8.61 12.50
N LYS A 65 3.61 9.32 12.79
CA LYS A 65 3.97 9.69 14.17
C LYS A 65 2.88 10.52 14.84
N VAL A 66 2.26 11.43 14.09
CA VAL A 66 1.15 12.26 14.61
C VAL A 66 -0.07 11.37 14.90
N ILE A 67 -0.42 10.47 13.98
CA ILE A 67 -1.54 9.53 14.15
C ILE A 67 -1.30 8.60 15.35
N HIS A 68 -0.14 7.95 15.42
CA HIS A 68 0.21 7.06 16.53
C HIS A 68 0.08 7.78 17.87
N LYS A 69 0.68 8.97 18.01
CA LYS A 69 0.62 9.75 19.25
C LYS A 69 -0.80 10.09 19.66
N ALA A 70 -1.65 10.50 18.71
CA ALA A 70 -3.04 10.88 18.98
C ALA A 70 -3.89 9.70 19.44
N PHE A 71 -3.77 8.54 18.77
CA PHE A 71 -4.51 7.33 19.14
C PHE A 71 -4.06 6.77 20.50
N THR A 72 -2.76 6.70 20.76
CA THR A 72 -2.23 6.27 22.06
C THR A 72 -2.69 7.19 23.19
N ALA A 73 -2.74 8.51 22.97
CA ALA A 73 -3.26 9.46 23.97
C ALA A 73 -4.76 9.26 24.27
N LYS A 74 -5.52 8.64 23.36
CA LYS A 74 -6.92 8.26 23.54
C LYS A 74 -7.10 6.83 24.09
N GLY A 75 -6.01 6.15 24.44
CA GLY A 75 -6.04 4.77 24.94
C GLY A 75 -6.28 3.70 23.87
N ILE A 76 -6.16 4.06 22.59
CA ILE A 76 -6.29 3.10 21.47
C ILE A 76 -4.87 2.73 21.01
N PRO A 77 -4.36 1.53 21.33
CA PRO A 77 -3.03 1.09 20.87
C PRO A 77 -2.93 1.02 19.35
N VAL A 78 -1.77 1.44 18.84
CA VAL A 78 -1.42 1.36 17.42
C VAL A 78 -0.28 0.35 17.22
N TYR A 79 -0.55 -0.66 16.41
CA TYR A 79 0.40 -1.73 16.07
C TYR A 79 0.92 -1.56 14.65
N GLU A 80 2.23 -1.67 14.50
CA GLU A 80 2.93 -1.46 13.24
C GLU A 80 3.71 -2.70 12.83
N SER A 81 3.51 -3.15 11.59
CA SER A 81 4.21 -4.31 11.01
C SER A 81 5.00 -3.92 9.76
N ASN A 82 6.10 -4.65 9.50
CA ASN A 82 6.77 -4.58 8.20
C ASN A 82 5.97 -5.41 7.19
N ALA A 83 5.71 -4.84 6.02
CA ALA A 83 5.06 -5.55 4.91
C ALA A 83 5.66 -5.25 3.53
N SER A 84 6.57 -4.27 3.44
CA SER A 84 7.08 -3.77 2.15
C SER A 84 8.57 -4.00 1.96
N LEU A 85 9.30 -4.36 3.02
CA LEU A 85 10.75 -4.55 2.99
C LEU A 85 11.13 -5.95 3.45
N LEU A 86 12.20 -6.50 2.86
CA LEU A 86 12.80 -7.77 3.31
C LEU A 86 13.47 -7.62 4.68
N TRP A 87 14.23 -6.54 4.87
CA TRP A 87 14.86 -6.18 6.15
C TRP A 87 14.47 -4.77 6.55
N GLU A 88 14.22 -4.58 7.85
CA GLU A 88 14.03 -3.24 8.38
C GLU A 88 15.34 -2.43 8.27
N PRO A 89 15.30 -1.13 7.91
CA PRO A 89 16.52 -0.34 7.72
C PRO A 89 17.43 -0.30 8.95
N TRP A 90 16.86 -0.35 10.15
CA TRP A 90 17.61 -0.39 11.42
C TRP A 90 18.05 -1.80 11.85
N ALA A 91 17.58 -2.85 11.18
CA ALA A 91 17.98 -4.23 11.46
C ALA A 91 19.28 -4.61 10.74
N VAL A 92 19.67 -3.89 9.69
CA VAL A 92 20.90 -4.16 8.94
C VAL A 92 22.06 -3.37 9.57
N PRO A 93 23.10 -4.04 10.09
CA PRO A 93 24.22 -3.35 10.74
C PRO A 93 25.06 -2.60 9.71
N VAL A 94 25.40 -1.35 10.05
CA VAL A 94 26.33 -0.56 9.24
C VAL A 94 27.76 -0.86 9.67
N PRO A 95 28.65 -1.32 8.76
CA PRO A 95 30.02 -1.67 9.10
C PRO A 95 30.80 -0.50 9.72
N GLN A 96 31.51 -0.75 10.82
CA GLN A 96 32.29 0.26 11.56
C GLN A 96 33.44 0.91 10.75
N SER A 97 33.87 0.30 9.64
CA SER A 97 34.84 0.90 8.72
C SER A 97 34.30 2.11 7.95
N SER A 98 32.97 2.33 7.99
CA SER A 98 32.36 3.59 7.62
C SER A 98 32.35 4.49 8.85
N GLN A 99 32.92 5.69 8.72
CA GLN A 99 33.07 6.76 9.74
C GLN A 99 31.90 6.87 10.75
N PRO A 100 32.05 7.55 11.91
CA PRO A 100 31.10 7.52 13.06
C PRO A 100 29.63 7.93 12.79
N ARG A 101 29.27 8.21 11.53
CA ARG A 101 27.92 8.27 10.97
C ARG A 101 27.85 7.41 9.70
N GLY A 102 27.94 6.09 9.85
CA GLY A 102 28.03 5.18 8.71
C GLY A 102 26.79 5.24 7.82
N HIS A 103 26.99 5.22 6.50
CA HIS A 103 25.94 5.05 5.50
C HIS A 103 26.38 3.98 4.49
N PHE A 104 25.41 3.34 3.83
CA PHE A 104 25.71 2.45 2.71
C PHE A 104 25.98 3.26 1.45
N GLY A 105 27.24 3.33 1.03
CA GLY A 105 27.63 4.05 -0.20
C GLY A 105 27.42 3.26 -1.50
N THR A 106 27.22 1.94 -1.42
CA THR A 106 26.98 1.07 -2.58
C THR A 106 26.00 -0.04 -2.23
N LEU A 107 25.36 -0.62 -3.26
CA LEU A 107 24.46 -1.77 -3.09
C LEU A 107 25.14 -2.94 -2.38
N MET A 108 26.36 -3.31 -2.78
CA MET A 108 27.06 -4.45 -2.19
C MET A 108 27.49 -4.20 -0.74
N ALA A 109 27.74 -2.95 -0.35
CA ALA A 109 28.00 -2.59 1.03
C ALA A 109 26.77 -2.79 1.93
N PHE A 110 25.56 -2.71 1.37
CA PHE A 110 24.30 -3.05 2.04
C PHE A 110 23.98 -4.55 1.98
N MET A 111 24.10 -5.17 0.80
CA MET A 111 23.70 -6.56 0.59
C MET A 111 24.48 -7.54 1.46
N ARG A 112 25.80 -7.35 1.62
CA ARG A 112 26.64 -8.23 2.44
C ARG A 112 26.19 -8.30 3.91
N PRO A 113 26.05 -7.19 4.64
CA PRO A 113 25.55 -7.24 6.02
C PRO A 113 24.10 -7.70 6.08
N ALA A 114 23.23 -7.29 5.14
CA ALA A 114 21.83 -7.74 5.13
C ALA A 114 21.73 -9.28 5.06
N LEU A 115 22.44 -9.91 4.12
CA LEU A 115 22.47 -11.37 4.00
C LEU A 115 23.08 -12.06 5.23
N SER A 116 23.99 -11.41 5.94
CA SER A 116 24.57 -11.95 7.18
C SER A 116 23.60 -11.96 8.37
N THR A 117 22.50 -11.20 8.30
CA THR A 117 21.46 -11.20 9.34
C THR A 117 20.50 -12.40 9.27
N GLY A 118 20.67 -13.26 8.26
CA GLY A 118 19.81 -14.41 8.01
C GLY A 118 18.77 -14.15 6.92
N GLU A 119 17.98 -15.18 6.64
CA GLU A 119 16.90 -15.10 5.65
C GLU A 119 15.77 -14.18 6.14
N PRO A 120 15.20 -13.33 5.27
CA PRO A 120 13.99 -12.59 5.58
C PRO A 120 12.85 -13.52 6.01
N PRO A 121 11.92 -13.06 6.86
CA PRO A 121 10.73 -13.85 7.21
C PRO A 121 9.95 -14.25 5.95
N HIS A 122 9.57 -15.52 5.87
CA HIS A 122 8.68 -15.97 4.80
C HIS A 122 7.29 -15.33 4.93
N PRO A 123 6.59 -15.11 3.80
CA PRO A 123 5.21 -14.63 3.83
C PRO A 123 4.31 -15.54 4.66
N LEU A 124 3.50 -14.93 5.53
CA LEU A 124 2.48 -15.63 6.29
C LEU A 124 1.30 -16.00 5.39
N ALA A 125 0.64 -17.12 5.69
CA ALA A 125 -0.59 -17.48 5.01
C ALA A 125 -1.68 -16.43 5.27
N ALA A 126 -2.52 -16.19 4.27
CA ALA A 126 -3.71 -15.36 4.45
C ALA A 126 -4.62 -15.98 5.52
N PRO A 127 -5.28 -15.16 6.38
CA PRO A 127 -6.16 -15.67 7.41
C PRO A 127 -7.31 -16.49 6.78
N PRO A 128 -7.70 -17.64 7.36
CA PRO A 128 -8.77 -18.46 6.78
C PRO A 128 -10.15 -17.80 6.93
N CYS A 129 -10.33 -16.97 7.95
CA CYS A 129 -11.54 -16.19 8.17
C CYS A 129 -11.20 -14.88 8.89
N LEU A 130 -12.09 -13.90 8.75
CA LEU A 130 -12.06 -12.64 9.48
C LEU A 130 -13.44 -12.37 10.05
N ARG A 131 -13.49 -11.78 11.25
CA ARG A 131 -14.75 -11.38 11.87
C ARG A 131 -15.34 -10.20 11.10
N ARG A 132 -16.61 -10.33 10.70
CA ARG A 132 -17.36 -9.23 10.11
C ARG A 132 -17.92 -8.34 11.22
N PRO A 133 -17.92 -7.01 11.03
CA PRO A 133 -18.63 -6.13 11.95
C PRO A 133 -20.15 -6.29 11.75
N ASP A 134 -20.92 -6.12 12.81
CA ASP A 134 -22.39 -6.21 12.74
C ASP A 134 -22.99 -5.06 11.90
N CYS A 135 -22.36 -3.89 11.98
CA CYS A 135 -22.63 -2.75 11.12
C CYS A 135 -21.34 -2.29 10.44
N HIS A 136 -21.40 -2.07 9.13
CA HIS A 136 -20.29 -1.44 8.43
C HIS A 136 -20.33 0.07 8.65
N PRO A 137 -19.18 0.71 8.89
CA PRO A 137 -19.07 2.15 8.81
C PRO A 137 -19.60 2.67 7.47
N GLN A 138 -20.02 3.93 7.42
CA GLN A 138 -20.26 4.67 6.18
C GLN A 138 -19.06 4.47 5.25
N SER A 139 -19.22 4.59 3.95
CA SER A 139 -18.08 4.55 3.02
C SER A 139 -18.44 5.20 1.72
N LEU A 140 -17.48 5.91 1.16
CA LEU A 140 -17.52 6.33 -0.23
C LEU A 140 -17.48 5.11 -1.16
N ALA A 141 -18.05 5.27 -2.36
CA ALA A 141 -17.70 4.46 -3.51
C ALA A 141 -16.28 4.80 -3.99
N VAL A 142 -15.62 3.86 -4.67
CA VAL A 142 -14.24 4.04 -5.14
C VAL A 142 -14.15 5.21 -6.14
N GLU A 143 -15.19 5.39 -6.95
CA GLU A 143 -15.32 6.44 -7.95
C GLU A 143 -15.31 7.84 -7.30
N GLU A 144 -15.91 8.00 -6.12
CA GLU A 144 -16.00 9.27 -5.39
C GLU A 144 -14.64 9.77 -4.88
N LEU A 145 -13.63 8.89 -4.82
CA LEU A 145 -12.27 9.31 -4.53
C LEU A 145 -11.72 10.25 -5.61
N GLY A 146 -12.24 10.19 -6.84
CA GLY A 146 -11.79 11.02 -7.95
C GLY A 146 -10.34 10.73 -8.34
N LEU A 147 -9.91 9.47 -8.24
CA LEU A 147 -8.53 9.07 -8.51
C LEU A 147 -8.16 9.24 -9.99
N TYR A 148 -9.11 9.08 -10.90
CA TYR A 148 -8.89 9.23 -12.32
C TYR A 148 -10.10 9.86 -12.99
N ARG A 149 -9.83 10.76 -13.93
CA ARG A 149 -10.79 11.33 -14.87
C ARG A 149 -10.08 11.45 -16.22
N ALA A 150 -10.71 10.97 -17.29
CA ALA A 150 -10.15 11.09 -18.63
C ALA A 150 -9.98 12.58 -18.97
N PRO A 151 -8.79 13.01 -19.43
CA PRO A 151 -8.58 14.39 -19.81
C PRO A 151 -9.38 14.73 -21.05
N VAL A 152 -9.89 15.96 -21.06
CA VAL A 152 -10.63 16.53 -22.17
C VAL A 152 -9.77 17.61 -22.80
N ARG A 153 -9.51 17.47 -24.11
CA ARG A 153 -8.83 18.47 -24.92
C ARG A 153 -9.87 19.31 -25.65
N VAL A 154 -9.66 20.63 -25.66
CA VAL A 154 -10.44 21.55 -26.48
C VAL A 154 -9.74 21.68 -27.84
N GLY A 155 -10.47 21.39 -28.92
CA GLY A 155 -10.04 21.56 -30.30
C GLY A 155 -10.00 23.02 -30.71
N ALA A 156 -9.29 23.32 -31.81
CA ALA A 156 -9.21 24.68 -32.36
C ALA A 156 -10.57 25.22 -32.84
N ASP A 157 -11.53 24.32 -33.09
CA ASP A 157 -12.93 24.58 -33.44
C ASP A 157 -13.85 24.72 -32.21
N GLY A 158 -13.31 24.63 -30.99
CA GLY A 158 -14.08 24.61 -29.76
C GLY A 158 -14.70 23.24 -29.42
N GLY A 159 -14.44 22.20 -30.22
CA GLY A 159 -14.89 20.84 -29.94
C GLY A 159 -14.22 20.23 -28.71
N LEU A 160 -14.95 19.42 -27.95
CA LEU A 160 -14.39 18.68 -26.80
C LEU A 160 -14.04 17.26 -27.24
N GLN A 161 -12.75 16.91 -27.16
CA GLN A 161 -12.26 15.56 -27.41
C GLN A 161 -11.78 14.94 -26.10
N VAL A 162 -12.35 13.80 -25.72
CA VAL A 162 -11.83 13.00 -24.60
C VAL A 162 -10.64 12.19 -25.11
N ILE A 163 -9.49 12.31 -24.45
CA ILE A 163 -8.30 11.50 -24.73
C ILE A 163 -8.09 10.56 -23.55
N ASP A 164 -8.62 9.35 -23.65
CA ASP A 164 -8.47 8.36 -22.60
C ASP A 164 -7.11 7.65 -22.67
N TRP A 165 -6.07 8.30 -22.13
CA TRP A 165 -4.74 7.68 -22.01
C TRP A 165 -4.71 6.46 -21.07
N ALA A 166 -5.77 6.20 -20.30
CA ALA A 166 -5.83 5.03 -19.43
C ALA A 166 -6.14 3.75 -20.19
N GLU A 167 -6.79 3.83 -21.36
CA GLU A 167 -7.21 2.67 -22.14
C GLU A 167 -6.07 1.66 -22.39
N PRO A 168 -4.89 2.05 -22.92
CA PRO A 168 -3.79 1.10 -23.12
C PRO A 168 -3.28 0.47 -21.82
N ILE A 169 -3.36 1.19 -20.69
CA ILE A 169 -2.96 0.67 -19.37
C ILE A 169 -3.98 -0.37 -18.91
N LEU A 170 -5.27 -0.10 -19.09
CA LEU A 170 -6.35 -1.01 -18.70
C LEU A 170 -6.33 -2.30 -19.53
N GLU A 171 -5.92 -2.22 -20.80
CA GLU A 171 -5.76 -3.38 -21.68
C GLU A 171 -4.50 -4.19 -21.35
N SER A 172 -3.40 -3.52 -21.01
CA SER A 172 -2.10 -4.18 -20.81
C SER A 172 -1.92 -4.79 -19.43
N TRP A 173 -2.65 -4.31 -18.43
CA TRP A 173 -2.45 -4.70 -17.03
C TRP A 173 -3.65 -5.42 -16.46
N GLN A 174 -3.37 -6.50 -15.73
CA GLN A 174 -4.30 -7.07 -14.76
C GLN A 174 -3.99 -6.48 -13.38
N PHE A 175 -5.02 -6.21 -12.58
CA PHE A 175 -4.90 -5.48 -11.33
C PHE A 175 -5.27 -6.33 -10.11
N GLY A 176 -4.57 -6.12 -9.01
CA GLY A 176 -4.81 -6.79 -7.74
C GLY A 176 -3.79 -7.87 -7.40
N GLU A 177 -3.93 -8.44 -6.19
CA GLU A 177 -3.01 -9.42 -5.62
C GLU A 177 -2.94 -10.71 -6.43
N GLU A 178 -4.09 -11.27 -6.84
CA GLU A 178 -4.14 -12.50 -7.65
C GLU A 178 -3.40 -12.35 -8.99
N ALA A 179 -3.56 -11.19 -9.65
CA ALA A 179 -2.86 -10.89 -10.89
C ALA A 179 -1.35 -10.78 -10.67
N ALA A 180 -0.93 -10.10 -9.59
CA ALA A 180 0.48 -10.00 -9.22
C ALA A 180 1.08 -11.39 -8.92
N LYS A 181 0.34 -12.24 -8.20
CA LYS A 181 0.76 -13.62 -7.91
C LYS A 181 0.89 -14.45 -9.20
N ALA A 182 -0.07 -14.35 -10.12
CA ALA A 182 -0.01 -15.06 -11.40
C ALA A 182 1.20 -14.63 -12.26
N VAL A 183 1.57 -13.34 -12.22
CA VAL A 183 2.79 -12.85 -12.87
C VAL A 183 4.03 -13.44 -12.23
N LEU A 184 4.11 -13.45 -10.90
CA LEU A 184 5.22 -14.06 -10.17
C LEU A 184 5.33 -15.57 -10.46
N ASP A 185 4.23 -16.31 -10.38
CA ASP A 185 4.20 -17.76 -10.62
C ASP A 185 4.71 -18.10 -12.03
N ARG A 186 4.27 -17.33 -13.04
CA ARG A 186 4.77 -17.47 -14.42
C ARG A 186 6.26 -17.15 -14.52
N PHE A 187 6.71 -16.04 -13.93
CA PHE A 187 8.12 -15.67 -13.93
C PHE A 187 9.00 -16.79 -13.35
N LEU A 188 8.58 -17.37 -12.23
CA LEU A 188 9.28 -18.48 -11.58
C LEU A 188 9.26 -19.76 -12.42
N ALA A 189 8.16 -20.05 -13.10
CA ALA A 189 8.00 -21.26 -13.90
C ALA A 189 8.79 -21.24 -15.22
N SER A 190 8.88 -20.10 -15.91
CA SER A 190 9.46 -20.02 -17.25
C SER A 190 10.61 -19.02 -17.41
N ASP A 191 10.44 -17.82 -16.87
CA ASP A 191 11.27 -16.67 -17.27
C ASP A 191 12.57 -16.59 -16.46
N LEU A 192 12.54 -17.05 -15.20
CA LEU A 192 13.67 -17.00 -14.29
C LEU A 192 14.88 -17.78 -14.83
N GLN A 193 14.66 -18.93 -15.48
CA GLN A 193 15.73 -19.76 -16.07
C GLN A 193 16.54 -19.02 -17.13
N HIS A 194 15.93 -18.03 -17.79
CA HIS A 194 16.51 -17.29 -18.90
C HIS A 194 16.85 -15.84 -18.51
N TYR A 195 16.53 -15.43 -17.27
CA TYR A 195 16.55 -14.04 -16.84
C TYR A 195 17.89 -13.35 -17.04
N GLU A 196 19.00 -13.98 -16.65
CA GLU A 196 20.34 -13.36 -16.76
C GLU A 196 20.72 -13.04 -18.21
N LYS A 197 20.24 -13.84 -19.18
CA LYS A 197 20.53 -13.64 -20.60
C LYS A 197 19.59 -12.63 -21.28
N MET A 198 18.40 -12.41 -20.72
CA MET A 198 17.34 -11.59 -21.35
C MET A 198 17.12 -10.22 -20.69
N ARG A 199 17.75 -9.95 -19.53
CA ARG A 199 17.61 -8.69 -18.79
C ARG A 199 18.42 -7.53 -19.38
#